data_AF-A0A961K6W6-F1
#
_entry.id   AF-A0A961K6W6-F1
#
_cell.length_a   1.000
_cell.length_b   1.000
_cell.length_c   1.000
_cell.angle_alpha   90.00
_cell.angle_beta   90.00
_cell.angle_gamma   90.00
#
_symmetry.space_group_name_H-M   'P 1'
#
loop_
_entity.id
_entity.type
_entity.pdbx_description
1 polymer ?
#
loop_
_entity_poly.entity_id
_entity_poly.type
_entity_poly.pdbx_seq_one_letter_code
_entity_poly.pdbx_strand_id
1 'polypeptide(L)' 'THIFRVGNRTGIAPGKDVVAVERAIEDHVPADFALHAHHWLILHGRYICTARKPKCGACIIHDLCPSEEKTP' A
#
# COMPACT_ATOMS: atom_id res chain seq x y z
N THR A 1 5.98 -2.81 -8.56
CA THR A 1 6.37 -3.58 -7.35
C THR A 1 5.23 -3.53 -6.32
N HIS A 2 5.14 -4.48 -5.37
CA HIS A 2 4.00 -4.57 -4.43
C HIS A 2 3.74 -3.26 -3.68
N ILE A 3 4.80 -2.67 -3.11
CA ILE A 3 4.74 -1.42 -2.36
C ILE A 3 4.22 -0.27 -3.22
N PHE A 4 4.79 -0.07 -4.43
CA PHE A 4 4.35 0.98 -5.35
C PHE A 4 2.84 0.97 -5.63
N ARG A 5 2.27 -0.22 -5.85
CA ARG A 5 0.82 -0.34 -6.07
C ARG A 5 0.03 -0.07 -4.79
N VAL A 6 0.46 -0.63 -3.66
CA VAL A 6 -0.22 -0.42 -2.37
C VAL A 6 -0.19 1.05 -2.00
N GLY A 7 0.97 1.70 -2.05
CA GLY A 7 1.15 3.12 -1.73
C GLY A 7 0.24 4.02 -2.56
N ASN A 8 0.16 3.80 -3.87
CA ASN A 8 -0.71 4.59 -4.74
C ASN A 8 -2.21 4.31 -4.54
N ARG A 9 -2.64 3.04 -4.38
CA ARG A 9 -4.07 2.72 -4.17
C ARG A 9 -4.60 3.16 -2.82
N THR A 10 -3.79 2.98 -1.77
CA THR A 10 -4.19 3.32 -0.39
C THR A 10 -4.01 4.80 -0.08
N GLY A 11 -3.27 5.54 -0.91
CA GLY A 11 -2.92 6.93 -0.65
C GLY A 11 -1.81 7.12 0.39
N ILE A 12 -1.23 6.05 0.94
CA ILE A 12 -0.13 6.12 1.93
C ILE A 12 1.11 6.79 1.33
N ALA A 13 1.39 6.52 0.06
CA ALA A 13 2.57 7.03 -0.62
C ALA A 13 2.29 7.14 -2.13
N PRO A 14 1.54 8.17 -2.56
CA PRO A 14 1.28 8.41 -3.97
C PRO A 14 2.55 8.91 -4.67
N GLY A 15 2.86 8.33 -5.83
CA GLY A 15 4.07 8.67 -6.55
C GLY A 15 4.08 8.10 -7.97
N LYS A 16 4.66 8.87 -8.90
CA LYS A 16 4.72 8.51 -10.33
C LYS A 16 5.78 7.46 -10.65
N ASP A 17 6.79 7.34 -9.81
CA ASP A 17 7.89 6.38 -9.92
C ASP A 17 8.26 5.79 -8.55
N VAL A 18 9.16 4.81 -8.55
CA VAL A 18 9.57 4.09 -7.35
C VAL A 18 10.25 5.01 -6.34
N VAL A 19 11.12 5.92 -6.80
CA VAL A 19 11.88 6.82 -5.94
C VAL A 19 10.94 7.79 -5.21
N ALA A 20 9.93 8.30 -5.92
CA ALA A 20 8.91 9.14 -5.33
C ALA A 20 8.10 8.41 -4.26
N VAL A 21 7.72 7.15 -4.51
CA VAL A 21 6.99 6.34 -3.52
C VAL A 21 7.87 5.99 -2.32
N GLU A 22 9.13 5.64 -2.52
CA GLU A 22 10.07 5.33 -1.42
C GLU A 22 10.23 6.53 -0.49
N ARG A 23 10.51 7.72 -1.03
CA ARG A 23 10.59 8.96 -0.24
C ARG A 23 9.29 9.26 0.48
N ALA A 24 8.14 9.12 -0.20
CA ALA A 24 6.86 9.33 0.44
C ALA A 24 6.61 8.35 1.59
N ILE A 25 7.07 7.10 1.51
CA ILE A 25 6.97 6.17 2.64
C ILE A 25 7.85 6.63 3.81
N GLU A 26 9.08 7.07 3.55
CA GLU A 26 9.97 7.58 4.59
C GLU A 26 9.39 8.83 5.28
N ASP A 27 8.71 9.70 4.53
CA ASP A 27 8.11 10.93 5.06
C ASP A 27 6.81 10.68 5.86
N HIS A 28 6.00 9.69 5.46
CA HIS A 28 4.67 9.46 6.05
C HIS A 28 4.65 8.36 7.12
N VAL A 29 5.63 7.45 7.14
CA VAL A 29 5.69 6.37 8.13
C VAL A 29 6.44 6.85 9.36
N PRO A 30 5.81 6.89 10.56
CA PRO A 30 6.52 7.24 11.78
C PRO A 30 7.69 6.28 12.05
N ALA A 31 8.78 6.80 12.61
CA ALA A 31 10.03 6.06 12.81
C ALA A 31 9.85 4.72 13.54
N ASP A 32 8.94 4.67 14.52
CA ASP A 32 8.62 3.46 15.29
C ASP A 32 8.10 2.30 14.43
N PHE A 33 7.52 2.60 13.27
CA PHE A 33 6.96 1.63 12.34
C PHE A 33 7.87 1.35 11.14
N ALA A 34 8.90 2.17 10.90
CA ALA A 34 9.72 2.12 9.69
C ALA A 34 10.38 0.75 9.45
N LEU A 35 10.87 0.10 10.52
CA LEU A 35 11.50 -1.23 10.43
C LEU A 35 10.58 -2.30 9.84
N HIS A 36 9.29 -2.24 10.16
CA HIS A 36 8.33 -3.28 9.78
C HIS A 36 7.42 -2.87 8.61
N ALA A 37 7.26 -1.57 8.35
CA ALA A 37 6.41 -1.04 7.30
C ALA A 37 6.73 -1.66 5.94
N HIS A 38 8.00 -1.80 5.60
CA HIS A 38 8.43 -2.46 4.36
C HIS A 38 7.83 -3.87 4.21
N HIS A 39 8.01 -4.72 5.24
CA HIS A 39 7.49 -6.08 5.22
C HIS A 39 5.96 -6.11 5.17
N TRP A 40 5.29 -5.27 5.97
CA TRP A 40 3.83 -5.20 5.97
C TRP A 40 3.27 -4.81 4.60
N LEU A 41 3.82 -3.76 3.98
CA LEU A 41 3.36 -3.27 2.68
C LEU A 41 3.63 -4.30 1.56
N ILE A 42 4.78 -5.01 1.60
CA ILE A 42 5.06 -6.09 0.65
C ILE A 42 4.08 -7.24 0.82
N LEU A 43 3.90 -7.74 2.05
CA LEU A 43 3.03 -8.89 2.32
C LEU A 43 1.58 -8.55 1.97
N HIS A 44 1.12 -7.37 2.35
CA HIS A 44 -0.21 -6.88 2.01
C HIS A 44 -0.40 -6.79 0.49
N GLY A 45 0.55 -6.19 -0.23
CA GLY A 45 0.51 -6.14 -1.69
C GLY A 45 0.68 -7.50 -2.37
N ARG A 46 1.30 -8.48 -1.72
CA ARG A 46 1.47 -9.83 -2.27
C ARG A 46 0.20 -10.67 -2.12
N TYR A 47 -0.47 -10.61 -0.98
CA TYR A 47 -1.53 -11.56 -0.63
C TYR A 47 -2.95 -10.97 -0.61
N ILE A 48 -3.10 -9.66 -0.39
CA ILE A 48 -4.40 -8.97 -0.28
C ILE A 48 -4.60 -8.00 -1.45
N CYS A 49 -3.79 -6.94 -1.53
CA CYS A 49 -3.87 -5.93 -2.58
C CYS A 49 -3.09 -6.38 -3.83
N THR A 50 -3.50 -7.51 -4.40
CA THR A 50 -2.91 -8.10 -5.61
C THR A 50 -3.10 -7.19 -6.83
N ALA A 51 -2.27 -7.39 -7.87
CA ALA A 51 -2.33 -6.57 -9.07
C ALA A 51 -3.65 -6.74 -9.85
N ARG A 52 -4.19 -7.97 -9.88
CA ARG A 52 -5.44 -8.31 -10.55
C ARG A 52 -6.42 -8.83 -9.51
N LYS A 53 -7.63 -8.28 -9.48
CA LYS A 53 -8.71 -8.63 -8.53
C LYS A 53 -8.21 -8.62 -7.06
N PRO A 54 -7.92 -7.44 -6.49
CA PRO A 54 -7.53 -7.33 -5.08
C PRO A 54 -8.61 -7.93 -4.16
N LYS A 55 -8.22 -8.48 -3.02
CA LYS A 55 -9.19 -9.08 -2.08
C LYS A 55 -9.74 -8.02 -1.13
N CYS A 56 -10.50 -7.04 -1.64
CA CYS A 56 -10.86 -5.88 -0.83
C CYS A 56 -11.85 -6.25 0.30
N GLY A 57 -12.74 -7.23 0.12
CA GLY A 57 -13.60 -7.71 1.22
C GLY A 57 -12.84 -8.41 2.36
N ALA A 58 -11.61 -8.88 2.13
CA ALA A 58 -10.72 -9.42 3.16
C ALA A 58 -9.63 -8.43 3.60
N CYS A 59 -9.68 -7.18 3.13
CA CYS A 59 -8.66 -6.18 3.41
C CYS A 59 -8.90 -5.51 4.77
N ILE A 60 -7.91 -5.58 5.65
CA ILE A 60 -7.96 -5.02 7.01
C ILE A 60 -8.04 -3.48 7.06
N ILE A 61 -7.74 -2.80 5.95
CA ILE A 61 -7.81 -1.33 5.80
C ILE A 61 -8.83 -0.93 4.72
N HIS A 62 -9.82 -1.79 4.45
CA HIS A 62 -10.80 -1.59 3.38
C HIS A 62 -11.56 -0.25 3.50
N ASP A 63 -12.00 0.07 4.71
CA ASP A 63 -12.74 1.27 5.08
C ASP A 63 -11.89 2.54 4.96
N LEU A 64 -10.60 2.45 5.22
CA LEU A 64 -9.65 3.57 5.12
C LEU A 64 -9.11 3.79 3.69
N CYS A 65 -9.13 2.75 2.85
CA CYS A 65 -8.56 2.82 1.51
C CYS A 65 -9.43 3.67 0.57
N PRO A 66 -8.90 4.74 -0.05
CA PRO A 66 -9.66 5.63 -0.94
C PRO A 66 -9.80 5.10 -2.37
N SER A 67 -9.20 3.95 -2.70
CA SER A 67 -9.24 3.40 -4.07
C SER A 67 -10.68 3.18 -4.54
N GLU A 68 -11.01 3.69 -5.72
CA GLU A 68 -12.30 3.47 -6.38
C GLU A 68 -12.42 2.05 -6.99
N GLU A 69 -11.28 1.40 -7.26
CA GLU A 69 -11.20 0.05 -7.86
C GLU A 69 -11.34 -1.08 -6.82
N LYS A 70 -12.28 -0.97 -5.88
CA LYS A 70 -12.51 -2.02 -4.88
C LYS A 70 -13.24 -3.21 -5.51
N THR A 71 -12.75 -4.40 -5.21
CA THR A 71 -13.39 -5.66 -5.62
C THR A 71 -13.86 -6.45 -4.40
N PRO A 72 -14.97 -7.20 -4.51
CA PRO A 72 -15.50 -8.01 -3.40
C PRO A 72 -14.44 -8.91 -2.74
#